data_AF-A0A1H6WBA6-F1
#
_entry.id   AF-A0A1H6WBA6-F1
#
_cell.length_a   1.000
_cell.length_b   1.000
_cell.length_c   1.000
_cell.angle_alpha   90.00
_cell.angle_beta   90.00
_cell.angle_gamma   90.00
#
_symmetry.space_group_name_H-M   'P 1'
#
loop_
_entity.id
_entity.type
_entity.pdbx_description
1 polymer ?
#
loop_
_entity_poly.entity_id
_entity_poly.type
_entity_poly.pdbx_seq_one_letter_code
_entity_poly.pdbx_strand_id
1 'polypeptide(L)'
;MKKLYIWSVIAAFAALTLSCSAALQRRYDQRHGVSSSTSTASTDRSSSGPEDSRNSQTTDPTYRKDYDRVVDGNGSTGGTTTSVSGNAGYNQQLLNQYTDMDKLAEVVLYELDNLENRYNNLLNEYKNAKSSSRQVMAMELDKISDDRLALYKAYTNIYRNGKTDWAAVKRDVDNTLREYRKKN
;
A
#
# COMPACT_ATOMS: atom_id res chain seq x y z
N MET A 1 -29.76 28.03 45.39
CA MET A 1 -28.66 28.68 44.64
C MET A 1 -27.63 27.63 44.20
N LYS A 2 -27.87 26.93 43.08
CA LYS A 2 -26.92 25.94 42.51
C LYS A 2 -27.10 25.89 40.99
N LYS A 3 -26.76 26.98 40.31
CA LYS A 3 -26.59 27.06 38.85
C LYS A 3 -25.46 28.04 38.68
N LEU A 4 -24.20 27.60 38.53
CA LEU A 4 -23.03 28.41 38.09
C LEU A 4 -21.70 27.62 38.15
N TYR A 5 -21.66 26.32 37.84
CA TYR A 5 -20.41 25.54 37.85
C TYR A 5 -20.18 24.64 36.63
N ILE A 6 -20.90 24.87 35.52
CA ILE A 6 -20.76 24.04 34.30
C ILE A 6 -20.01 24.79 33.19
N TRP A 7 -19.76 26.10 33.34
CA TRP A 7 -19.17 26.92 32.28
C TRP A 7 -17.66 27.15 32.38
N SER A 8 -16.97 26.69 33.44
CA SER A 8 -15.52 26.93 33.57
C SER A 8 -14.62 25.77 33.12
N VAL A 9 -15.16 24.62 32.70
CA VAL A 9 -14.34 23.44 32.33
C VAL A 9 -14.00 23.41 30.84
N ILE A 10 -14.70 24.18 30.00
CA ILE A 10 -14.53 24.12 28.54
C ILE A 10 -13.34 24.97 28.02
N ALA A 11 -12.83 25.93 28.80
CA ALA A 11 -11.75 26.82 28.34
C ALA A 11 -10.33 26.23 28.47
N ALA A 12 -10.12 25.15 29.24
CA ALA A 12 -8.78 24.61 29.49
C ALA A 12 -8.29 23.59 28.44
N PHE A 13 -9.16 23.08 27.57
CA PHE A 13 -8.79 22.05 26.58
C PHE A 13 -8.28 22.59 25.24
N ALA A 14 -8.43 23.88 24.96
CA ALA A 14 -8.01 24.47 23.69
C ALA A 14 -6.50 24.78 23.60
N ALA A 15 -5.77 24.78 24.72
CA ALA A 15 -4.35 25.17 24.73
C ALA A 15 -3.37 24.00 24.48
N LEU A 16 -3.85 22.75 24.41
CA LEU A 16 -2.99 21.56 24.24
C LEU A 16 -2.88 21.05 22.80
N THR A 17 -3.72 21.54 21.88
CA THR A 17 -3.75 21.02 20.50
C THR A 17 -2.88 21.81 19.52
N LEU A 18 -2.37 22.98 19.87
CA LEU A 18 -1.49 23.78 18.99
C LEU A 18 0.00 23.47 19.13
N SER A 19 0.43 22.71 20.14
CA SER A 19 1.87 22.46 20.38
C SER A 19 2.46 21.32 19.54
N CYS A 20 1.63 20.42 18.98
CA CYS A 20 2.12 19.27 18.22
C CYS A 20 2.51 19.61 16.77
N SER A 21 1.86 20.57 16.12
CA SER A 21 2.11 20.88 14.71
C SER A 21 3.50 21.49 14.47
N ALA A 22 3.96 22.38 15.36
CA ALA A 22 5.28 23.02 15.23
C ALA A 22 6.45 22.05 15.48
N ALA A 23 6.26 21.07 16.37
CA ALA A 23 7.26 20.03 16.65
C ALA A 23 7.35 19.00 15.51
N LEU A 24 6.22 18.70 14.85
CA LEU A 24 6.19 17.82 13.69
C LEU A 24 6.85 18.47 12.47
N GLN A 25 6.56 19.77 12.22
CA GLN A 25 7.14 20.53 11.11
C GLN A 25 8.67 20.65 11.23
N ARG A 26 9.20 20.91 12.44
CA ARG A 26 10.65 20.94 12.68
C ARG A 26 11.34 19.61 12.39
N ARG A 27 10.68 18.47 12.65
CA ARG A 27 11.22 17.13 12.31
C ARG A 27 11.15 16.82 10.83
N TYR A 28 10.14 17.36 10.14
CA TYR A 28 10.04 17.26 8.68
C TYR A 28 11.14 18.07 7.99
N ASP A 29 11.34 19.34 8.39
CA ASP A 29 12.37 20.21 7.81
C ASP A 29 13.81 19.73 8.12
N GLN A 30 14.02 19.09 9.29
CA GLN A 30 15.32 18.45 9.60
C GLN A 30 15.61 17.21 8.76
N ARG A 31 14.59 16.48 8.31
CA ARG A 31 14.75 15.25 7.51
C ARG A 31 14.71 15.50 6.01
N HIS A 32 14.01 16.54 5.59
CA HIS A 32 13.86 16.94 4.21
C HIS A 32 14.38 18.36 4.11
N GLY A 33 15.71 18.48 4.02
CA GLY A 33 16.37 19.77 3.87
C GLY A 33 15.78 20.54 2.70
N VAL A 34 14.98 21.56 3.00
CA VAL A 34 14.50 22.52 2.02
C VAL A 34 15.64 23.47 1.72
N SER A 35 16.47 23.06 0.76
CA SER A 35 17.43 23.95 0.13
C SER A 35 16.67 25.02 -0.64
N SER A 36 16.39 26.13 0.04
CA SER A 36 16.17 27.41 -0.62
C SER A 36 17.49 27.87 -1.22
N SER A 37 17.72 27.56 -2.50
CA SER A 37 18.77 28.18 -3.29
C SER A 37 18.15 28.90 -4.48
N THR A 38 17.78 30.15 -4.23
CA THR A 38 17.68 31.21 -5.23
C THR A 38 19.08 31.45 -5.82
N SER A 39 19.28 31.19 -7.11
CA SER A 39 20.39 31.70 -7.95
C SER A 39 20.04 31.39 -9.42
N THR A 40 19.39 32.31 -10.15
CA THR A 40 19.99 33.15 -11.21
C THR A 40 20.60 32.41 -12.40
N ALA A 41 19.91 32.55 -13.54
CA ALA A 41 20.38 32.67 -14.93
C ALA A 41 21.77 32.14 -15.32
N SER A 42 21.83 31.34 -16.39
CA SER A 42 22.53 31.67 -17.65
C SER A 42 22.36 30.59 -18.71
N THR A 43 22.07 31.06 -19.93
CA THR A 43 22.20 30.41 -21.24
C THR A 43 23.59 29.80 -21.42
N ASP A 44 23.73 28.60 -22.01
CA ASP A 44 24.38 28.46 -23.33
C ASP A 44 24.53 27.02 -23.84
N ARG A 45 24.60 26.96 -25.16
CA ARG A 45 24.76 25.83 -26.07
C ARG A 45 26.05 25.05 -25.80
N SER A 46 26.02 23.73 -25.98
CA SER A 46 27.05 22.99 -26.74
C SER A 46 26.65 21.52 -26.94
N SER A 47 26.35 21.21 -28.20
CA SER A 47 26.37 19.86 -28.77
C SER A 47 27.82 19.39 -28.91
N SER A 48 28.20 18.30 -28.26
CA SER A 48 29.37 17.50 -28.66
C SER A 48 29.24 16.11 -28.05
N GLY A 49 28.95 15.10 -28.88
CA GLY A 49 29.17 13.71 -28.47
C GLY A 49 30.67 13.46 -28.31
N PRO A 50 31.12 12.65 -27.35
CA PRO A 50 32.52 12.30 -27.26
C PRO A 50 32.79 10.98 -27.96
N GLU A 51 33.67 11.08 -28.95
CA GLU A 51 34.42 10.02 -29.58
C GLU A 51 35.33 9.29 -28.59
N ASP A 52 35.66 8.05 -28.95
CA ASP A 52 36.69 7.22 -28.36
C ASP A 52 38.00 8.01 -28.18
N SER A 53 38.43 8.21 -26.93
CA SER A 53 39.82 8.48 -26.61
C SER A 53 40.16 7.99 -25.21
N ARG A 54 40.95 6.92 -25.22
CA ARG A 54 41.67 6.33 -24.11
C ARG A 54 42.34 7.40 -23.26
N ASN A 55 41.87 7.60 -22.03
CA ASN A 55 42.70 8.11 -20.96
C ASN A 55 42.42 7.36 -19.66
N SER A 56 43.48 6.72 -19.18
CA SER A 56 43.56 5.87 -18.00
C SER A 56 43.39 6.71 -16.74
N GLN A 57 42.22 6.64 -16.10
CA GLN A 57 42.03 7.16 -14.75
C GLN A 57 41.24 6.14 -13.92
N THR A 58 42.00 5.33 -13.18
CA THR A 58 41.66 4.65 -11.93
C THR A 58 40.17 4.60 -11.59
N THR A 59 39.44 3.71 -12.23
CA THR A 59 38.13 3.26 -11.77
C THR A 59 38.18 1.76 -11.69
N ASP A 60 37.88 1.28 -10.48
CA ASP A 60 37.90 -0.12 -10.07
C ASP A 60 37.26 -1.03 -11.14
N PRO A 61 38.05 -1.90 -11.81
CA PRO A 61 37.55 -2.75 -12.89
C PRO A 61 36.54 -3.80 -12.39
N THR A 62 36.38 -3.94 -11.07
CA THR A 62 35.43 -4.86 -10.44
C THR A 62 33.98 -4.44 -10.73
N TYR A 63 33.67 -3.15 -10.58
CA TYR A 63 32.29 -2.66 -10.73
C TYR A 63 31.77 -2.79 -12.17
N ARG A 64 32.66 -2.64 -13.16
CA ARG A 64 32.27 -2.71 -14.58
C ARG A 64 32.12 -4.15 -15.08
N LYS A 65 32.87 -5.10 -14.52
CA LYS A 65 32.77 -6.53 -14.87
C LYS A 65 31.46 -7.17 -14.44
N ASP A 66 30.84 -6.67 -13.38
CA ASP A 66 29.63 -7.28 -12.84
C ASP A 66 28.38 -7.00 -13.68
N TYR A 67 28.35 -5.90 -14.45
CA TYR A 67 27.23 -5.62 -15.36
C TYR A 67 27.28 -6.44 -16.65
N ASP A 68 28.47 -6.64 -17.24
CA ASP A 68 28.62 -7.50 -18.43
C ASP A 68 28.23 -8.94 -18.14
N ARG A 69 28.45 -9.42 -16.90
CA ARG A 69 28.10 -10.78 -16.49
C ARG A 69 26.60 -11.04 -16.39
N VAL A 70 25.80 -10.00 -16.21
CA VAL A 70 24.32 -10.12 -16.10
C VAL A 70 23.67 -10.06 -17.50
N VAL A 71 24.35 -9.46 -18.48
CA VAL A 71 23.83 -9.29 -19.85
C VAL A 71 24.25 -10.45 -20.76
N ASP A 72 25.49 -10.94 -20.65
CA ASP A 72 26.01 -11.99 -21.52
C ASP A 72 26.03 -13.36 -20.83
N GLY A 73 24.84 -13.90 -20.61
CA GLY A 73 24.64 -15.28 -20.15
C GLY A 73 24.96 -16.33 -21.21
N ASN A 74 26.17 -16.38 -21.78
CA ASN A 74 26.68 -17.53 -22.53
C ASN A 74 28.21 -17.46 -22.74
N GLY A 75 29.01 -18.00 -21.83
CA GLY A 75 30.47 -18.02 -22.00
C GLY A 75 31.22 -18.78 -20.91
N SER A 76 31.41 -20.07 -21.12
CA SER A 76 32.16 -21.01 -20.29
C SER A 76 33.61 -20.56 -20.01
N THR A 77 34.02 -20.49 -18.74
CA THR A 77 35.39 -20.87 -18.33
C THR A 77 35.51 -21.07 -16.82
N GLY A 78 35.71 -22.33 -16.42
CA GLY A 78 36.53 -22.76 -15.29
C GLY A 78 36.28 -22.14 -13.91
N GLY A 79 35.37 -22.73 -13.15
CA GLY A 79 35.28 -22.51 -11.70
C GLY A 79 34.08 -23.23 -11.12
N THR A 80 34.34 -24.37 -10.49
CA THR A 80 33.45 -25.20 -9.66
C THR A 80 32.01 -24.70 -9.57
N THR A 81 31.13 -25.30 -10.36
CA THR A 81 29.69 -25.06 -10.35
C THR A 81 29.09 -25.57 -9.05
N THR A 82 29.20 -24.78 -7.98
CA THR A 82 28.14 -24.76 -6.97
C THR A 82 26.94 -24.14 -7.67
N SER A 83 26.01 -25.00 -8.08
CA SER A 83 24.78 -24.61 -8.74
C SER A 83 24.10 -23.49 -7.96
N VAL A 84 24.12 -22.27 -8.50
CA VAL A 84 23.21 -21.16 -8.14
C VAL A 84 21.81 -21.50 -8.69
N SER A 85 21.34 -22.72 -8.43
CA SER A 85 20.07 -23.28 -8.90
C SER A 85 18.98 -23.17 -7.84
N GLY A 86 19.31 -22.72 -6.61
CA GLY A 86 18.36 -22.62 -5.49
C GLY A 86 17.57 -21.31 -5.44
N ASN A 87 18.10 -20.21 -6.00
CA ASN A 87 17.52 -18.88 -5.79
C ASN A 87 16.55 -18.46 -6.91
N ALA A 88 16.76 -18.89 -8.15
CA ALA A 88 15.85 -18.57 -9.25
C ALA A 88 14.47 -19.21 -9.06
N GLY A 89 14.41 -20.48 -8.60
CA GLY A 89 13.15 -21.16 -8.30
C GLY A 89 12.38 -20.53 -7.14
N TYR A 90 13.09 -20.12 -6.08
CA TYR A 90 12.50 -19.43 -4.93
C TYR A 90 11.93 -18.05 -5.32
N ASN A 91 12.68 -17.26 -6.10
CA ASN A 91 12.21 -15.96 -6.58
C ASN A 91 11.01 -16.10 -7.52
N GLN A 92 10.99 -17.11 -8.39
CA GLN A 92 9.84 -17.39 -9.23
C GLN A 92 8.61 -17.80 -8.42
N GLN A 93 8.79 -18.63 -7.38
CA GLN A 93 7.71 -19.03 -6.48
C GLN A 93 7.14 -17.84 -5.73
N LEU A 94 8.00 -16.93 -5.25
CA LEU A 94 7.58 -15.71 -4.57
C LEU A 94 6.82 -14.76 -5.51
N LEU A 95 7.27 -14.62 -6.76
CA LEU A 95 6.58 -13.82 -7.77
C LEU A 95 5.20 -14.40 -8.09
N ASN A 96 5.10 -15.72 -8.23
CA ASN A 96 3.83 -16.42 -8.44
C ASN A 96 2.91 -16.23 -7.23
N GLN A 97 3.44 -16.28 -6.01
CA GLN A 97 2.68 -16.03 -4.79
C GLN A 97 2.11 -14.61 -4.76
N TYR A 98 2.90 -13.59 -5.08
CA TYR A 98 2.39 -12.22 -5.18
C TYR A 98 1.32 -12.07 -6.27
N THR A 99 1.52 -12.73 -7.42
CA THR A 99 0.52 -12.74 -8.50
C THR A 99 -0.80 -13.36 -8.03
N ASP A 100 -0.75 -14.45 -7.27
CA ASP A 100 -1.95 -15.08 -6.72
C ASP A 100 -2.59 -14.25 -5.61
N MET A 101 -1.78 -13.56 -4.79
CA MET A 101 -2.26 -12.61 -3.79
C MET A 101 -3.03 -11.47 -4.44
N ASP A 102 -2.49 -10.89 -5.52
CA ASP A 102 -3.11 -9.79 -6.25
C ASP A 102 -4.44 -10.21 -6.86
N LYS A 103 -4.50 -11.37 -7.53
CA LYS A 103 -5.75 -11.91 -8.08
C LYS A 103 -6.83 -12.09 -7.01
N LEU A 104 -6.47 -12.62 -5.85
CA LEU A 104 -7.44 -12.81 -4.76
C LEU A 104 -7.86 -11.45 -4.18
N ALA A 105 -6.93 -10.52 -4.04
CA ALA A 105 -7.20 -9.18 -3.55
C ALA A 105 -8.14 -8.41 -4.49
N GLU A 106 -7.95 -8.52 -5.81
CA GLU A 106 -8.87 -7.95 -6.81
C GLU A 106 -10.29 -8.49 -6.66
N VAL A 107 -10.45 -9.79 -6.44
CA VAL A 107 -11.77 -10.39 -6.18
C VAL A 107 -12.39 -9.81 -4.90
N VAL A 108 -11.61 -9.67 -3.83
CA VAL A 108 -12.12 -9.07 -2.58
C VAL A 108 -12.53 -7.61 -2.79
N LEU A 109 -11.75 -6.84 -3.54
CA LEU A 109 -12.06 -5.43 -3.87
C LEU A 109 -13.32 -5.32 -4.72
N TYR A 110 -13.51 -6.21 -5.69
CA TYR A 110 -14.73 -6.27 -6.49
C TYR A 110 -15.98 -6.51 -5.63
N GLU A 111 -15.91 -7.44 -4.67
CA GLU A 111 -17.03 -7.72 -3.78
C GLU A 111 -17.30 -6.55 -2.80
N LEU A 112 -16.24 -5.85 -2.36
CA LEU A 112 -16.36 -4.63 -1.56
C LEU A 112 -17.09 -3.51 -2.32
N ASP A 113 -16.75 -3.29 -3.58
CA ASP A 113 -17.41 -2.29 -4.43
C ASP A 113 -18.90 -2.63 -4.62
N ASN A 114 -19.22 -3.91 -4.85
CA ASN A 114 -20.60 -4.37 -4.93
C ASN A 114 -21.38 -4.09 -3.64
N LEU A 115 -20.78 -4.38 -2.48
CA LEU A 115 -21.39 -4.06 -1.18
C LEU A 115 -21.60 -2.56 -0.98
N GLU A 116 -20.67 -1.72 -1.43
CA GLU A 116 -20.80 -0.28 -1.34
C GLU A 116 -21.95 0.25 -2.20
N ASN A 117 -22.08 -0.26 -3.43
CA ASN A 117 -23.20 0.07 -4.30
C ASN A 117 -24.55 -0.36 -3.68
N ARG A 118 -24.62 -1.57 -3.11
CA ARG A 118 -25.81 -2.05 -2.40
C ARG A 118 -26.14 -1.21 -1.17
N TYR A 119 -25.13 -0.88 -0.37
CA TYR A 119 -25.29 -0.02 0.81
C TYR A 119 -25.86 1.34 0.43
N ASN A 120 -25.31 1.98 -0.62
CA ASN A 120 -25.75 3.30 -1.08
C ASN A 120 -27.20 3.27 -1.60
N ASN A 121 -27.56 2.24 -2.36
CA ASN A 121 -28.92 2.03 -2.83
C ASN A 121 -29.90 1.85 -1.66
N LEU A 122 -29.57 0.94 -0.73
CA LEU A 122 -30.40 0.66 0.44
C LEU A 122 -30.52 1.87 1.38
N LEU A 123 -29.47 2.68 1.51
CA LEU A 123 -29.49 3.91 2.29
C LEU A 123 -30.42 4.96 1.64
N ASN A 124 -30.42 5.07 0.31
CA ASN A 124 -31.33 5.95 -0.40
C ASN A 124 -32.80 5.48 -0.28
N GLU A 125 -33.04 4.17 -0.33
CA GLU A 125 -34.36 3.59 -0.08
C GLU A 125 -34.82 3.83 1.36
N TYR A 126 -33.94 3.62 2.35
CA TYR A 126 -34.21 3.83 3.77
C TYR A 126 -34.66 5.27 4.07
N LYS A 127 -34.01 6.27 3.45
CA LYS A 127 -34.37 7.69 3.60
C LYS A 127 -35.80 7.98 3.11
N ASN A 128 -36.25 7.28 2.08
CA ASN A 128 -37.56 7.49 1.44
C ASN A 128 -38.65 6.53 1.94
N ALA A 129 -38.30 5.58 2.81
CA ALA A 129 -39.17 4.50 3.21
C ALA A 129 -40.21 4.86 4.29
N LYS A 130 -41.32 4.11 4.30
CA LYS A 130 -42.32 4.15 5.37
C LYS A 130 -41.77 3.51 6.66
N SER A 131 -42.35 3.85 7.81
CA SER A 131 -41.84 3.41 9.12
C SER A 131 -41.75 1.89 9.29
N SER A 132 -42.69 1.14 8.71
CA SER A 132 -42.73 -0.34 8.79
C SER A 132 -41.58 -1.03 8.05
N SER A 133 -41.13 -0.48 6.92
CA SER A 133 -40.03 -1.06 6.14
C SER A 133 -38.65 -0.54 6.58
N ARG A 134 -38.58 0.62 7.24
CA ARG A 134 -37.33 1.18 7.76
C ARG A 134 -36.60 0.26 8.72
N GLN A 135 -37.31 -0.46 9.58
CA GLN A 135 -36.65 -1.35 10.55
C GLN A 135 -35.91 -2.49 9.85
N VAL A 136 -36.51 -3.10 8.83
CA VAL A 136 -35.88 -4.17 8.04
C VAL A 136 -34.67 -3.63 7.29
N MET A 137 -34.81 -2.48 6.63
CA MET A 137 -33.69 -1.83 5.93
C MET A 137 -32.54 -1.43 6.86
N ALA A 138 -32.83 -1.01 8.10
CA ALA A 138 -31.80 -0.70 9.08
C ALA A 138 -30.99 -1.95 9.48
N MET A 139 -31.66 -3.09 9.64
CA MET A 139 -30.99 -4.36 9.92
C MET A 139 -30.13 -4.83 8.73
N GLU A 140 -30.61 -4.63 7.51
CA GLU A 140 -29.85 -4.96 6.30
C GLU A 140 -28.64 -4.04 6.10
N LEU A 141 -28.76 -2.76 6.40
CA LEU A 141 -27.62 -1.81 6.39
C LEU A 141 -26.54 -2.21 7.39
N ASP A 142 -26.93 -2.65 8.58
CA ASP A 142 -26.02 -3.13 9.63
C ASP A 142 -25.29 -4.40 9.17
N LYS A 143 -26.02 -5.37 8.61
CA LYS A 143 -25.43 -6.60 8.03
C LYS A 143 -24.42 -6.27 6.92
N ILE A 144 -24.75 -5.34 6.02
CA ILE A 144 -23.84 -4.92 4.95
C ILE A 144 -22.59 -4.26 5.53
N SER A 145 -22.72 -3.46 6.59
CA SER A 145 -21.58 -2.85 7.28
C SER A 145 -20.64 -3.93 7.86
N ASP A 146 -21.19 -4.95 8.50
CA ASP A 146 -20.41 -6.07 9.04
C ASP A 146 -19.70 -6.87 7.94
N ASP A 147 -20.40 -7.19 6.85
CA ASP A 147 -19.82 -7.91 5.71
C ASP A 147 -18.71 -7.07 5.03
N ARG A 148 -18.87 -5.74 4.91
CA ARG A 148 -17.81 -4.82 4.42
C ARG A 148 -16.58 -4.86 5.32
N LEU A 149 -16.77 -4.82 6.64
CA LEU A 149 -15.66 -4.87 7.59
C LEU A 149 -14.91 -6.20 7.51
N ALA A 150 -15.62 -7.31 7.36
CA ALA A 150 -15.02 -8.63 7.19
C ALA A 150 -14.18 -8.72 5.92
N LEU A 151 -14.70 -8.27 4.78
CA LEU A 151 -13.97 -8.25 3.52
C LEU A 151 -12.77 -7.30 3.55
N TYR A 152 -12.88 -6.13 4.19
CA TYR A 152 -11.76 -5.21 4.36
C TYR A 152 -10.62 -5.82 5.21
N LYS A 153 -10.98 -6.51 6.30
CA LYS A 153 -10.02 -7.28 7.10
C LYS A 153 -9.36 -8.39 6.27
N ALA A 154 -10.13 -9.11 5.47
CA ALA A 154 -9.60 -10.13 4.56
C ALA A 154 -8.59 -9.52 3.56
N TYR A 155 -8.95 -8.41 2.90
CA TYR A 155 -8.07 -7.70 1.98
C TYR A 155 -6.75 -7.27 2.62
N THR A 156 -6.81 -6.63 3.79
CA THR A 156 -5.59 -6.20 4.50
C THR A 156 -4.75 -7.37 4.99
N ASN A 157 -5.40 -8.49 5.36
CA ASN A 157 -4.73 -9.71 5.79
C ASN A 157 -3.90 -10.37 4.67
N ILE A 158 -4.36 -10.28 3.41
CA ILE A 158 -3.62 -10.77 2.23
C ILE A 158 -2.21 -10.20 2.22
N TYR A 159 -2.05 -8.89 2.24
CA TYR A 159 -0.72 -8.28 2.15
C TYR A 159 0.05 -8.25 3.46
N ARG A 160 -0.67 -8.26 4.60
CA ARG A 160 -0.03 -8.26 5.92
C ARG A 160 0.63 -9.59 6.25
N ASN A 161 -0.07 -10.70 6.01
CA ASN A 161 0.35 -12.04 6.44
C ASN A 161 0.58 -13.00 5.27
N GLY A 162 0.15 -12.66 4.06
CA GLY A 162 0.27 -13.54 2.90
C GLY A 162 1.71 -13.76 2.44
N LYS A 163 2.67 -12.87 2.77
CA LYS A 163 4.10 -13.10 2.50
C LYS A 163 4.65 -14.27 3.32
N THR A 164 4.20 -14.41 4.57
CA THR A 164 4.73 -15.41 5.52
C THR A 164 3.97 -16.73 5.48
N ASP A 165 2.64 -16.68 5.33
CA ASP A 165 1.78 -17.87 5.32
C ASP A 165 0.63 -17.70 4.32
N TRP A 166 0.96 -17.80 3.03
CA TRP A 166 -0.04 -17.63 1.98
C TRP A 166 -1.13 -18.69 2.01
N ALA A 167 -0.80 -19.93 2.34
CA ALA A 167 -1.76 -21.03 2.28
C ALA A 167 -2.89 -20.86 3.31
N ALA A 168 -2.56 -20.47 4.54
CA ALA A 168 -3.56 -20.19 5.56
C ALA A 168 -4.38 -18.95 5.20
N VAL A 169 -3.72 -17.85 4.82
CA VAL A 169 -4.38 -16.59 4.47
C VAL A 169 -5.34 -16.78 3.29
N LYS A 170 -4.91 -17.47 2.24
CA LYS A 170 -5.75 -17.78 1.07
C LYS A 170 -7.01 -18.54 1.49
N ARG A 171 -6.87 -19.60 2.28
CA ARG A 171 -8.01 -20.39 2.76
C ARG A 171 -8.99 -19.54 3.57
N ASP A 172 -8.49 -18.69 4.46
CA ASP A 172 -9.32 -17.87 5.34
C ASP A 172 -10.06 -16.78 4.54
N VAL A 173 -9.39 -16.17 3.56
CA VAL A 173 -10.02 -15.21 2.63
C VAL A 173 -11.06 -15.89 1.74
N ASP A 174 -10.75 -17.05 1.18
CA ASP A 174 -11.69 -17.84 0.37
C ASP A 174 -12.92 -18.25 1.19
N ASN A 175 -12.75 -18.62 2.46
CA ASN A 175 -13.85 -18.91 3.37
C ASN A 175 -14.71 -17.66 3.63
N THR A 176 -14.08 -16.51 3.88
CA THR A 176 -14.79 -15.23 4.07
C THR A 176 -15.61 -14.86 2.83
N LEU A 177 -15.03 -15.00 1.63
CA LEU A 177 -15.72 -14.77 0.36
C LEU A 177 -16.88 -15.76 0.14
N ARG A 178 -16.70 -17.04 0.50
CA ARG A 178 -17.77 -18.05 0.41
C ARG A 178 -18.91 -17.76 1.37
N GLU A 179 -18.61 -17.37 2.60
CA GLU A 179 -19.63 -17.01 3.59
C GLU A 179 -20.42 -15.79 3.13
N TYR A 180 -19.73 -14.76 2.64
CA TYR A 180 -20.36 -13.59 2.03
C TYR A 180 -21.29 -13.97 0.86
N ARG A 181 -20.83 -14.82 -0.07
CA ARG A 181 -21.62 -15.25 -1.23
C ARG A 181 -22.80 -16.16 -0.88
N LYS A 182 -22.78 -16.87 0.25
CA LYS A 182 -23.92 -17.67 0.70
C LYS A 182 -25.04 -16.84 1.30
N LYS A 183 -24.70 -15.67 1.83
CA LYS A 183 -25.62 -14.76 2.54
C LYS A 183 -26.37 -13.81 1.59
N ASN A 184 -25.99 -13.77 0.31
CA ASN A 184 -26.46 -12.87 -0.73
C ASN A 184 -26.95 -13.66 -1.94
#